data_AF-A0A068NQ71-F1
#
_entry.id   AF-A0A068NQ71-F1
#
_cell.length_a   1.000
_cell.length_b   1.000
_cell.length_c   1.000
_cell.angle_alpha   90.00
_cell.angle_beta   90.00
_cell.angle_gamma   90.00
#
_symmetry.space_group_name_H-M   'P 1'
#
loop_
_entity.id
_entity.type
_entity.pdbx_description
1 polymer ?
#
loop_
_entity_poly.entity_id
_entity_poly.type
_entity_poly.pdbx_seq_one_letter_code
_entity_poly.pdbx_strand_id
1 'polypeptide(L)'
;MLSSRALSGNYLGLKKVREGREDELSPKERKELQKAKPDVDLALRGDGTFKRQVTEGTWEVEGERVVFKPTTFGGESLEKMKSRTEEMGRTFTLGFVFAPFELAIEGEALVTPDENAIIVTEFRRQW
;
A
#
# COMPACT_ATOMS: atom_id res chain seq x y z
N MET A 1 10.63 -20.05 -2.77
CA MET A 1 9.90 -18.93 -3.38
C MET A 1 8.55 -18.82 -2.70
N LEU A 2 8.26 -17.68 -2.06
CA LEU A 2 6.89 -17.35 -1.63
C LEU A 2 6.02 -17.23 -2.89
N SER A 3 4.88 -17.92 -2.91
CA SER A 3 3.94 -17.85 -4.04
C SER A 3 2.88 -16.78 -3.79
N SER A 4 2.30 -16.21 -4.85
CA SER A 4 1.19 -15.25 -4.75
C SER A 4 -0.01 -15.82 -3.96
N ARG A 5 -0.17 -17.14 -3.93
CA ARG A 5 -1.20 -17.80 -3.12
C ARG A 5 -0.90 -17.78 -1.62
N ALA A 6 0.38 -17.81 -1.24
CA ALA A 6 0.78 -17.71 0.16
C ALA A 6 0.51 -16.30 0.72
N LEU A 7 0.68 -15.27 -0.11
CA LEU A 7 0.46 -13.87 0.26
C LEU A 7 -0.98 -13.36 0.00
N SER A 8 -1.88 -14.15 -0.58
CA SER A 8 -3.28 -13.73 -0.68
C SER A 8 -3.93 -13.64 0.70
N GLY A 9 -4.69 -12.59 0.99
CA GLY A 9 -5.33 -12.36 2.28
C GLY A 9 -5.80 -10.90 2.44
N ASN A 10 -6.51 -10.64 3.53
CA ASN A 10 -6.86 -9.27 3.93
C ASN A 10 -5.81 -8.77 4.91
N TYR A 11 -5.28 -7.59 4.66
CA TYR A 11 -4.19 -7.00 5.41
C TYR A 11 -4.61 -5.67 6.03
N LEU A 12 -4.34 -5.52 7.32
CA LEU A 12 -4.55 -4.26 8.04
C LEU A 12 -3.23 -3.55 8.24
N GLY A 13 -3.10 -2.35 7.66
CA GLY A 13 -1.94 -1.49 7.79
C GLY A 13 -1.95 -0.73 9.10
N LEU A 14 -0.85 -0.83 9.84
CA LEU A 14 -0.63 -0.15 11.10
C LEU A 14 0.63 0.69 11.03
N LYS A 15 0.55 1.96 11.45
CA LYS A 15 1.72 2.83 11.58
C LYS A 15 2.58 2.39 12.76
N LYS A 16 3.82 2.00 12.48
CA LYS A 16 4.83 1.62 13.47
C LYS A 16 6.12 2.39 13.28
N VAL A 17 6.94 2.38 14.32
CA VAL A 17 8.29 2.94 14.28
C VAL A 17 9.26 1.81 14.02
N ARG A 18 10.30 2.08 13.22
CA ARG A 18 11.38 1.13 12.98
C ARG A 18 12.14 0.87 14.28
N GLU A 19 12.49 -0.38 14.52
CA GLU A 19 13.28 -0.78 15.68
C GLU A 19 14.59 0.06 15.75
N GLY A 20 14.86 0.65 16.92
CA GLY A 20 16.02 1.51 17.17
C GLY A 20 15.77 3.03 17.00
N ARG A 21 14.58 3.45 16.54
CA ARG A 21 14.20 4.87 16.38
C ARG A 21 13.19 5.35 17.42
N GLU A 22 12.83 4.51 18.38
CA GLU A 22 11.81 4.80 19.39
C GLU A 22 12.19 6.01 20.26
N ASP A 23 13.47 6.20 20.53
CA ASP A 23 14.04 7.30 21.34
C ASP A 23 14.08 8.66 20.66
N GLU A 24 13.87 8.70 19.35
CA GLU A 24 13.78 9.95 18.60
C GLU A 24 12.37 10.55 18.60
N LEU A 25 11.37 9.78 19.05
CA LEU A 25 9.99 10.22 19.09
C LEU A 25 9.75 11.12 20.28
N SER A 26 9.10 12.25 20.05
CA SER A 26 8.53 13.04 21.12
C SER A 26 7.49 12.21 21.90
N PRO A 27 7.25 12.52 23.19
CA PRO A 27 6.20 11.87 23.98
C PRO A 27 4.81 11.94 23.33
N LYS A 28 4.54 12.96 22.52
CA LYS A 28 3.29 13.12 21.77
C LYS A 28 3.19 12.09 20.64
N GLU A 29 4.23 11.94 19.83
CA GLU A 29 4.26 10.99 18.72
C GLU A 29 4.15 9.54 19.20
N ARG A 30 4.85 9.20 20.29
CA ARG A 30 4.71 7.89 20.96
C ARG A 30 3.26 7.60 21.35
N LYS A 31 2.57 8.59 21.93
CA LYS A 31 1.17 8.46 22.35
C LYS A 31 0.21 8.38 21.16
N GLU A 32 0.49 9.07 20.07
CA GLU A 32 -0.28 8.99 18.83
C GLU A 32 -0.13 7.61 18.16
N LEU A 33 1.09 7.08 18.11
CA LEU A 33 1.35 5.72 17.61
C LEU A 33 0.67 4.64 18.44
N GLN A 34 0.70 4.75 19.78
CA GLN A 34 0.00 3.82 20.66
C GLN A 34 -1.52 3.84 20.48
N LYS A 35 -2.08 4.96 20.01
CA LYS A 35 -3.51 5.12 19.73
C LYS A 35 -3.88 4.88 18.26
N ALA A 36 -2.88 4.67 17.39
CA ALA A 36 -3.12 4.49 15.98
C ALA A 36 -3.94 3.22 15.76
N LYS A 37 -5.11 3.39 15.16
CA LYS A 37 -5.91 2.29 14.66
C LYS A 37 -5.44 1.95 13.25
N PRO A 38 -5.67 0.72 12.78
CA PRO A 38 -5.44 0.41 11.38
C PRO A 38 -6.22 1.38 10.50
N ASP A 39 -5.54 2.08 9.60
CA ASP A 39 -6.11 3.11 8.72
C ASP A 39 -6.07 2.71 7.23
N VAL A 40 -5.40 1.59 6.93
CA VAL A 40 -5.29 1.05 5.57
C VAL A 40 -5.77 -0.40 5.57
N ASP A 41 -6.74 -0.69 4.71
CA ASP A 41 -7.16 -2.04 4.38
C ASP A 41 -6.64 -2.39 2.99
N LEU A 42 -5.89 -3.48 2.90
CA LEU A 42 -5.30 -4.02 1.68
C LEU A 42 -5.73 -5.48 1.50
N ALA A 43 -6.56 -5.75 0.50
CA ALA A 43 -6.93 -7.11 0.14
C ALA A 43 -6.10 -7.59 -1.04
N LEU A 44 -5.33 -8.67 -0.85
CA LEU A 44 -4.61 -9.39 -1.92
C LEU A 44 -5.40 -10.63 -2.30
N ARG A 45 -5.88 -10.68 -3.53
CA ARG A 45 -6.63 -11.83 -4.04
C ARG A 45 -5.69 -12.83 -4.70
N GLY A 46 -6.07 -14.11 -4.63
CA GLY A 46 -5.27 -15.21 -5.19
C GLY A 46 -5.18 -15.22 -6.73
N ASP A 47 -5.96 -14.38 -7.41
CA ASP A 47 -5.91 -14.16 -8.85
C ASP A 47 -4.86 -13.10 -9.28
N GLY A 48 -4.11 -12.54 -8.32
CA GLY A 48 -3.12 -11.49 -8.60
C GLY A 48 -3.71 -10.07 -8.64
N THR A 49 -4.95 -9.87 -8.19
CA THR A 49 -5.54 -8.54 -8.02
C THR A 49 -5.48 -8.05 -6.58
N PHE A 50 -5.43 -6.74 -6.39
CA PHE A 50 -5.49 -6.11 -5.07
C PHE A 50 -6.56 -5.03 -4.98
N LYS A 51 -6.98 -4.75 -3.75
CA LYS A 51 -7.79 -3.57 -3.41
C LYS A 51 -7.20 -2.89 -2.18
N ARG A 52 -6.93 -1.58 -2.30
CA ARG A 52 -6.47 -0.72 -1.22
C ARG A 52 -7.34 0.53 -1.16
N GLN A 53 -8.21 0.63 -0.16
CA GLN A 53 -9.22 1.70 -0.06
C GLN A 53 -10.00 1.85 -1.39
N VAL A 54 -9.81 2.96 -2.11
CA VAL A 54 -10.45 3.26 -3.41
C VAL A 54 -9.62 2.85 -4.63
N THR A 55 -8.42 2.32 -4.42
CA THR A 55 -7.49 1.91 -5.48
C THR A 55 -7.56 0.40 -5.69
N GLU A 56 -7.63 -0.03 -6.94
CA GLU A 56 -7.60 -1.45 -7.32
C GLU A 56 -6.58 -1.65 -8.45
N GLY A 57 -6.03 -2.85 -8.56
CA GLY A 57 -5.01 -3.14 -9.56
C GLY A 57 -4.50 -4.56 -9.51
N THR A 58 -3.33 -4.80 -10.10
CA THR A 58 -2.64 -6.08 -10.04
C THR A 58 -1.43 -6.02 -9.13
N TRP A 59 -1.01 -7.18 -8.62
CA TRP A 59 0.19 -7.30 -7.81
C TRP A 59 0.96 -8.56 -8.18
N GLU A 60 2.26 -8.51 -7.98
CA GLU A 60 3.17 -9.63 -8.22
C GLU A 60 4.30 -9.66 -7.20
N VAL A 61 4.91 -10.83 -7.03
CA VAL A 61 6.04 -11.02 -6.11
C VAL A 61 7.32 -10.99 -6.93
N GLU A 62 8.19 -10.03 -6.60
CA GLU A 62 9.52 -9.88 -7.21
C GLU A 62 10.58 -10.03 -6.12
N GLY A 63 11.11 -11.26 -5.95
CA GLY A 63 12.10 -11.56 -4.91
C GLY A 63 11.51 -11.40 -3.51
N GLU A 64 12.03 -10.43 -2.75
CA GLU A 64 11.60 -10.10 -1.37
C GLU A 64 10.62 -8.91 -1.33
N ARG A 65 9.99 -8.61 -2.48
CA ARG A 65 9.07 -7.47 -2.62
C ARG A 65 7.76 -7.89 -3.27
N VAL A 66 6.72 -7.15 -2.94
CA VAL A 66 5.44 -7.16 -3.64
C VAL A 66 5.31 -5.86 -4.43
N VAL A 67 5.20 -5.98 -5.75
CA VAL A 67 5.00 -4.85 -6.65
C VAL A 67 3.53 -4.71 -6.96
N PHE A 68 3.01 -3.50 -6.81
CA PHE A 68 1.61 -3.14 -7.03
C PHE A 68 1.49 -2.25 -8.25
N LYS A 69 0.55 -2.57 -9.14
CA LYS A 69 0.26 -1.84 -10.38
C LYS A 69 -1.21 -1.39 -10.36
N PRO A 70 -1.51 -0.17 -9.88
CA PRO A 70 -2.88 0.35 -9.88
C PRO A 70 -3.47 0.44 -11.30
N THR A 71 -4.72 0.04 -11.46
CA THR A 71 -5.46 0.14 -12.74
C THR A 71 -6.72 0.98 -12.62
N THR A 72 -7.30 1.03 -11.43
CA THR A 72 -8.61 1.63 -11.15
C THR A 72 -8.54 2.48 -9.89
N PHE A 73 -9.20 3.64 -9.91
CA PHE A 73 -9.35 4.51 -8.75
C PHE A 73 -10.79 5.00 -8.64
N GLY A 74 -11.42 4.80 -7.48
CA GLY A 74 -12.81 5.21 -7.24
C GLY A 74 -13.83 4.53 -8.15
N GLY A 75 -13.53 3.32 -8.64
CA GLY A 75 -14.37 2.59 -9.59
C GLY A 75 -14.21 3.00 -11.06
N GLU A 76 -13.26 3.89 -11.36
CA GLU A 76 -12.97 4.36 -12.72
C GLU A 76 -11.57 3.92 -13.17
N SER A 77 -11.44 3.45 -14.41
CA SER A 77 -10.15 3.03 -14.96
C SER A 77 -9.29 4.23 -15.37
N LEU A 78 -7.97 4.03 -15.39
CA LEU A 78 -7.02 5.03 -15.88
C LEU A 78 -7.39 5.55 -17.27
N GLU A 79 -7.76 4.67 -18.19
CA GLU A 79 -8.13 5.04 -19.56
C GLU A 79 -9.35 5.98 -19.58
N LYS A 80 -10.39 5.67 -18.80
CA LYS A 80 -11.58 6.54 -18.71
C LYS A 80 -11.25 7.90 -18.11
N MET A 81 -10.45 7.91 -17.05
CA MET A 81 -9.99 9.17 -16.44
C MET A 81 -9.15 10.01 -17.41
N LYS A 82 -8.28 9.37 -18.19
CA LYS A 82 -7.46 10.01 -19.22
C LYS A 82 -8.34 10.63 -20.30
N SER A 83 -9.25 9.85 -20.90
CA SER A 83 -10.18 10.34 -21.92
C SER A 83 -10.99 11.53 -21.41
N ARG A 84 -11.58 11.44 -20.21
CA ARG A 84 -12.34 12.56 -19.62
C ARG A 84 -11.48 13.81 -19.41
N THR A 85 -10.24 13.65 -18.97
CA THR A 85 -9.33 14.79 -18.73
C THR A 85 -8.95 15.47 -20.05
N GLU A 86 -8.69 14.68 -21.08
CA GLU A 86 -8.37 15.16 -22.43
C GLU A 86 -9.59 15.83 -23.09
N GLU A 87 -10.79 15.27 -22.93
CA GLU A 87 -12.06 15.87 -23.38
C GLU A 87 -12.33 17.24 -22.73
N MET A 88 -11.86 17.42 -21.49
CA MET A 88 -11.92 18.71 -20.77
C MET A 88 -10.80 19.68 -21.18
N GLY A 89 -9.98 19.34 -22.17
CA GLY A 89 -8.86 20.16 -22.64
C GLY A 89 -7.71 20.28 -21.64
N ARG A 90 -7.58 19.34 -20.70
CA ARG A 90 -6.54 19.32 -19.67
C ARG A 90 -5.51 18.23 -19.97
N THR A 91 -4.27 18.43 -19.51
CA THR A 91 -3.23 17.40 -19.59
C THR A 91 -3.44 16.36 -18.50
N PHE A 92 -3.60 15.09 -18.89
CA PHE A 92 -3.63 13.99 -17.94
C PHE A 92 -2.22 13.71 -17.42
N THR A 93 -1.90 14.19 -16.23
CA THR A 93 -0.72 13.76 -15.49
C THR A 93 -1.06 12.55 -14.64
N LEU A 94 -0.27 11.48 -14.77
CA LEU A 94 -0.26 10.35 -13.86
C LEU A 94 0.03 10.87 -12.45
N GLY A 95 -1.02 11.13 -11.67
CA GLY A 95 -0.86 11.40 -10.25
C GLY A 95 -0.21 10.19 -9.58
N PHE A 96 0.54 10.42 -8.51
CA PHE A 96 1.15 9.40 -7.63
C PHE A 96 0.23 8.20 -7.35
N VAL A 97 -1.08 8.41 -7.38
CA VAL A 97 -2.16 7.42 -7.24
C VAL A 97 -2.06 6.22 -8.20
N PHE A 98 -1.58 6.41 -9.43
CA PHE A 98 -1.47 5.34 -10.44
C PHE A 98 -0.04 4.87 -10.69
N ALA A 99 0.94 5.47 -10.01
CA ALA A 99 2.30 5.00 -10.09
C ALA A 99 2.40 3.61 -9.45
N PRO A 100 3.12 2.67 -10.07
CA PRO A 100 3.47 1.44 -9.39
C PRO A 100 4.21 1.75 -8.08
N PHE A 101 3.93 0.96 -7.05
CA PHE A 101 4.60 1.06 -5.77
C PHE A 101 4.96 -0.34 -5.27
N GLU A 102 5.93 -0.43 -4.37
CA GLU A 102 6.42 -1.70 -3.85
C GLU A 102 6.38 -1.74 -2.33
N LEU A 103 6.19 -2.93 -1.78
CA LEU A 103 6.33 -3.24 -0.35
C LEU A 103 7.32 -4.37 -0.17
N ALA A 104 8.25 -4.24 0.77
CA ALA A 104 9.13 -5.33 1.20
C ALA A 104 8.33 -6.39 1.98
N ILE A 105 8.76 -7.64 1.86
CA ILE A 105 8.20 -8.77 2.61
C ILE A 105 9.09 -9.01 3.84
N GLU A 106 8.52 -8.82 5.03
CA GLU A 106 9.22 -9.07 6.29
C GLU A 106 8.41 -10.05 7.14
N GLY A 107 8.81 -11.33 7.13
CA GLY A 107 8.07 -12.39 7.80
C GLY A 107 6.65 -12.55 7.23
N GLU A 108 5.63 -12.27 8.04
CA GLU A 108 4.22 -12.28 7.62
C GLU A 108 3.68 -10.90 7.22
N ALA A 109 4.52 -9.86 7.29
CA ALA A 109 4.15 -8.48 7.03
C ALA A 109 4.62 -7.97 5.66
N LEU A 110 3.91 -6.96 5.17
CA LEU A 110 4.36 -6.10 4.07
C LEU A 110 4.76 -4.74 4.64
N VAL A 111 5.87 -4.17 4.17
CA VAL A 111 6.50 -2.96 4.71
C VAL A 111 6.86 -1.99 3.60
N THR A 112 6.63 -0.69 3.78
CA THR A 112 7.03 0.35 2.83
C THR A 112 8.55 0.59 2.88
N PRO A 113 9.29 0.51 1.76
CA PRO A 113 10.75 0.49 1.75
C PRO A 113 11.46 1.86 1.87
N ASP A 114 10.75 2.99 2.02
CA ASP A 114 11.38 4.32 1.96
C ASP A 114 11.22 5.15 3.25
N GLU A 115 12.35 5.71 3.69
CA GLU A 115 12.65 6.20 5.03
C GLU A 115 12.79 7.72 5.05
N ASN A 116 11.71 8.44 5.37
CA ASN A 116 11.84 9.68 6.13
C ASN A 116 10.53 9.94 6.92
N ALA A 117 10.62 9.67 8.22
CA ALA A 117 9.61 9.84 9.28
C ALA A 117 8.55 8.71 9.47
N ILE A 118 8.84 7.86 10.48
CA ILE A 118 7.91 7.46 11.56
C ILE A 118 6.76 6.48 11.22
N ILE A 119 6.64 6.00 9.97
CA ILE A 119 5.52 5.12 9.62
C ILE A 119 5.94 3.91 8.78
N VAL A 120 6.36 2.84 9.48
CA VAL A 120 6.34 1.46 8.98
C VAL A 120 4.87 1.05 8.94
N THR A 121 4.27 0.90 7.76
CA THR A 121 2.90 0.35 7.68
C THR A 121 2.99 -1.17 7.71
N GLU A 122 2.92 -1.80 8.89
CA GLU A 122 2.90 -3.26 9.00
C GLU A 122 1.50 -3.75 8.65
N PHE A 123 1.41 -4.57 7.61
CA PHE A 123 0.19 -5.19 7.16
C PHE A 123 0.03 -6.58 7.79
N ARG A 124 -0.99 -6.79 8.65
CA ARG A 124 -1.27 -8.12 9.27
C ARG A 124 -2.42 -8.83 8.59
N ARG A 125 -2.21 -10.11 8.24
CA ARG A 125 -3.25 -10.96 7.62
C ARG A 125 -4.36 -11.31 8.61
N GLN A 126 -5.62 -11.03 8.25
CA GLN A 126 -6.82 -11.52 8.94
C GLN A 126 -7.47 -12.65 8.14
N TRP A 127 -8.04 -13.63 8.87
CA TRP A 127 -8.76 -14.79 8.34
C TRP A 127 -10.27 -14.66 8.58
#